data_AF-A0A5K1BXS5-F1
#
_entry.id   AF-A0A5K1BXS5-F1
#
_cell.length_a   1.000
_cell.length_b   1.000
_cell.length_c   1.000
_cell.angle_alpha   90.00
_cell.angle_beta   90.00
_cell.angle_gamma   90.00
#
_symmetry.space_group_name_H-M   'P 1'
#
loop_
_entity.id
_entity.type
_entity.pdbx_description
1 polymer ?
#
loop_
_entity_poly.entity_id
_entity_poly.type
_entity_poly.pdbx_seq_one_letter_code
_entity_poly.pdbx_strand_id
1 'polypeptide(L)'
;YCHGSNSVVNGSGLAVSVAGRVSYFSIYLEDAYHNPSPIELTRLRVQILRRSDSYSVLPNISGLLLPNSKFIYFLIFLDYSGDFTKFRSYIQ
;
A
#
# COMPACT_ATOMS: atom_id res chain seq x y z
N TYR A 1 -16.57 -8.57 3.92
CA TYR A 1 -15.20 -8.63 4.45
C TYR A 1 -14.26 -8.82 3.27
N CYS A 2 -13.21 -8.02 3.17
CA CYS A 2 -12.23 -8.19 2.09
C CYS A 2 -11.36 -9.42 2.35
N HIS A 3 -10.97 -10.10 1.27
CA HIS A 3 -10.17 -11.30 1.29
C HIS A 3 -8.79 -10.97 0.70
N GLY A 4 -7.74 -11.08 1.53
CA GLY A 4 -6.40 -10.64 1.16
C GLY A 4 -5.82 -11.30 -0.08
N SER A 5 -6.14 -12.58 -0.35
CA SER A 5 -5.68 -13.28 -1.55
C SER A 5 -6.32 -12.79 -2.86
N ASN A 6 -7.50 -12.19 -2.78
CA ASN A 6 -8.25 -11.70 -3.95
C ASN A 6 -7.99 -10.20 -4.17
N SER A 7 -7.43 -9.53 -3.18
CA SER A 7 -7.11 -8.11 -3.26
C SER A 7 -5.82 -7.90 -4.06
N VAL A 8 -5.80 -6.86 -4.89
CA VAL A 8 -4.69 -6.55 -5.79
C VAL A 8 -4.01 -5.27 -5.35
N VAL A 9 -2.67 -5.31 -5.27
CA VAL A 9 -1.84 -4.14 -5.02
C VAL A 9 -1.03 -3.85 -6.28
N ASN A 10 -1.03 -2.60 -6.74
CA ASN A 10 -0.37 -2.23 -7.99
C ASN A 10 0.40 -0.91 -7.86
N GLY A 11 1.48 -0.72 -8.62
CA GLY A 11 2.24 0.54 -8.63
C GLY A 11 3.74 0.37 -8.57
N SER A 12 4.45 1.32 -9.18
CA SER A 12 5.92 1.32 -9.25
C SER A 12 6.59 1.46 -7.89
N GLY A 13 5.93 2.14 -6.95
CA GLY A 13 6.40 2.29 -5.57
C GLY A 13 6.55 0.97 -4.81
N LEU A 14 5.95 -0.12 -5.32
CA LEU A 14 6.07 -1.47 -4.75
C LEU A 14 7.44 -2.11 -4.97
N ALA A 15 8.07 -1.79 -6.11
CA ALA A 15 9.32 -2.42 -6.54
C ALA A 15 10.55 -1.61 -6.13
N VAL A 16 10.46 -0.28 -6.25
CA VAL A 16 11.53 0.65 -5.91
C VAL A 16 10.93 1.97 -5.43
N SER A 17 11.57 2.57 -4.43
CA SER A 17 11.26 3.92 -3.98
C SER A 17 12.56 4.67 -3.76
N VAL A 18 12.59 5.96 -4.09
CA VAL A 18 13.77 6.82 -3.98
C VAL A 18 13.50 7.89 -2.94
N ALA A 19 14.44 8.10 -2.02
CA ALA A 19 14.26 9.14 -1.01
C ALA A 19 14.21 10.54 -1.60
N GLY A 20 13.43 11.39 -0.94
CA GLY A 20 13.11 12.72 -1.43
C GLY A 20 12.21 12.72 -2.68
N ARG A 21 11.80 11.56 -3.19
CA ARG A 21 10.79 11.43 -4.25
C ARG A 21 9.53 10.79 -3.69
N VAL A 22 8.39 11.32 -4.12
CA VAL A 22 7.09 10.71 -3.84
C VAL A 22 6.96 9.46 -4.71
N SER A 23 6.69 8.34 -4.07
CA SER A 23 6.31 7.08 -4.71
C SER A 23 4.83 6.81 -4.46
N TYR A 24 4.21 5.98 -5.29
CA TYR A 24 2.79 5.65 -5.13
C TYR A 24 2.49 4.19 -5.47
N PHE A 25 1.41 3.70 -4.87
CA PHE A 25 0.77 2.45 -5.23
C PHE A 25 -0.74 2.57 -5.01
N SER A 26 -1.50 1.64 -5.58
CA SER A 26 -2.93 1.52 -5.39
C SER A 26 -3.29 0.13 -4.87
N ILE A 27 -4.40 0.07 -4.13
CA ILE A 27 -5.00 -1.17 -3.64
C ILE A 27 -6.42 -1.25 -4.18
N TYR A 28 -6.78 -2.41 -4.71
CA TYR A 28 -8.15 -2.81 -5.00
C TYR A 28 -8.52 -3.98 -4.10
N LEU A 29 -9.60 -3.80 -3.33
CA LEU A 29 -10.05 -4.78 -2.35
C LEU A 29 -11.20 -5.60 -2.91
N GLU A 30 -11.06 -6.92 -2.86
CA GLU A 30 -12.14 -7.85 -3.19
C GLU A 30 -12.53 -8.68 -1.98
N ASP A 31 -13.77 -9.14 -1.92
CA ASP A 31 -14.19 -10.18 -0.99
C ASP A 31 -13.91 -11.60 -1.52
N ALA A 32 -14.32 -12.62 -0.76
CA ALA A 32 -14.12 -14.04 -1.13
C ALA A 32 -14.86 -14.45 -2.42
N TYR A 33 -15.79 -13.63 -2.91
CA TYR A 33 -16.62 -13.86 -4.08
C TYR A 33 -16.28 -12.92 -5.25
N HIS A 34 -15.12 -12.26 -5.20
CA HIS A 34 -14.65 -11.30 -6.22
C HIS A 34 -15.53 -10.04 -6.37
N ASN A 35 -16.32 -9.70 -5.35
CA ASN A 35 -17.02 -8.42 -5.35
C ASN A 35 -16.10 -7.32 -4.82
N PRO A 36 -16.21 -6.09 -5.35
CA PRO A 36 -15.54 -4.94 -4.77
C PRO A 36 -15.92 -4.81 -3.29
N SER A 37 -14.92 -4.86 -2.41
CA SER A 37 -15.15 -4.73 -0.98
C SER A 37 -15.29 -3.25 -0.60
N PRO A 38 -16.20 -2.89 0.32
CA PRO A 38 -16.27 -1.53 0.85
C PRO A 38 -14.92 -1.10 1.41
N ILE A 39 -14.49 0.10 1.02
CA ILE A 39 -13.19 0.66 1.35
C ILE A 39 -13.21 1.18 2.78
N GLU A 40 -12.56 0.46 3.69
CA GLU A 40 -12.33 0.91 5.06
C GLU A 40 -10.83 1.16 5.27
N LEU A 41 -10.39 2.40 5.02
CA LEU A 41 -9.00 2.84 5.24
C LEU A 41 -8.47 2.52 6.63
N THR A 42 -9.36 2.50 7.64
CA THR A 42 -9.06 2.18 9.04
C THR A 42 -8.58 0.75 9.26
N ARG A 43 -8.88 -0.18 8.33
CA ARG A 43 -8.45 -1.59 8.42
C ARG A 43 -7.19 -1.90 7.63
N LEU A 44 -6.73 -0.99 6.78
CA LEU A 44 -5.51 -1.17 6.00
C LEU A 44 -4.30 -0.73 6.80
N ARG A 45 -3.42 -1.69 7.11
CA ARG A 45 -2.07 -1.38 7.58
C ARG A 45 -1.08 -1.52 6.44
N VAL A 46 -0.27 -0.49 6.24
CA VAL A 46 0.83 -0.49 5.28
C VAL A 46 2.13 -0.48 6.07
N GLN A 47 2.97 -1.47 5.84
CA GLN A 47 4.31 -1.54 6.40
C GLN A 47 5.35 -1.50 5.28
N ILE A 48 6.39 -0.68 5.47
CA ILE A 48 7.53 -0.58 4.55
C ILE A 48 8.75 -1.15 5.25
N LEU A 49 9.33 -2.19 4.65
CA LEU A 49 10.52 -2.87 5.14
C LEU A 49 11.71 -2.54 4.24
N ARG A 50 12.83 -2.18 4.87
CA ARG A 50 14.11 -1.97 4.17
C ARG A 50 14.67 -3.32 3.72
N ARG A 51 15.24 -3.38 2.51
CA ARG A 51 15.78 -4.62 1.90
C ARG A 51 16.90 -5.25 2.73
N SER A 52 17.78 -4.41 3.30
CA SER A 52 19.04 -4.84 3.92
C SER A 52 18.87 -5.57 5.24
N ASP A 53 17.95 -5.12 6.08
CA ASP A 53 17.82 -5.54 7.48
C ASP A 53 16.37 -5.82 7.89
N SER A 54 15.42 -5.72 6.96
CA SER A 54 13.98 -5.79 7.25
C SER A 54 13.53 -4.80 8.34
N TYR A 55 14.31 -3.74 8.60
CA TYR A 55 13.95 -2.73 9.57
C TYR A 55 12.70 -1.98 9.08
N SER A 56 11.73 -1.84 9.97
CA SER A 56 10.53 -1.07 9.69
C SER A 56 10.89 0.40 9.68
N VAL A 57 10.81 1.03 8.52
CA VAL A 57 10.81 2.49 8.45
C VAL A 57 9.43 3.01 8.86
N LEU A 58 9.38 4.23 9.37
CA LEU A 58 8.14 4.95 9.66
C LEU A 58 7.87 5.93 8.51
N PRO A 59 7.29 5.47 7.39
CA PRO A 59 6.99 6.33 6.26
C PRO A 59 5.84 7.29 6.57
N ASN A 60 5.84 8.44 5.90
CA ASN A 60 4.64 9.25 5.80
C ASN A 60 3.77 8.67 4.67
N ILE A 61 2.66 8.06 5.05
CA ILE A 61 1.71 7.42 4.13
C ILE A 61 0.40 8.20 4.20
N SER A 62 -0.04 8.70 3.06
CA SER A 62 -1.37 9.31 2.91
C SER A 62 -2.21 8.48 1.94
N GLY A 63 -3.40 8.09 2.41
CA GLY A 63 -4.41 7.41 1.59
C GLY A 63 -5.34 8.42 0.93
N LEU A 64 -5.60 8.24 -0.36
CA LEU A 64 -6.55 9.02 -1.14
C LEU A 64 -7.60 8.10 -1.77
N LEU A 65 -8.86 8.36 -1.44
CA LEU A 65 -10.01 7.77 -2.10
C LEU A 65 -10.54 8.74 -3.16
N LEU A 66 -10.43 8.37 -4.43
CA LEU A 66 -10.99 9.17 -5.51
C LEU A 66 -12.50 8.90 -5.67
N PRO A 67 -13.33 9.90 -5.99
CA PRO A 67 -14.74 9.69 -6.27
C PRO A 67 -14.95 8.65 -7.38
N ASN A 68 -15.87 7.72 -7.17
CA ASN A 68 -16.20 6.60 -8.08
C ASN A 68 -15.04 5.63 -8.38
N SER A 69 -13.89 5.77 -7.72
CA SER A 69 -12.79 4.82 -7.84
C SER A 69 -13.00 3.63 -6.92
N LYS A 70 -12.78 2.42 -7.45
CA LYS A 70 -12.67 1.22 -6.63
C LYS A 70 -11.26 1.02 -6.05
N PHE A 71 -10.30 1.82 -6.50
CA PHE A 71 -8.92 1.81 -6.02
C PHE A 71 -8.72 2.87 -4.94
N ILE A 72 -7.95 2.47 -3.93
CA ILE A 72 -7.37 3.36 -2.93
C ILE A 72 -5.96 3.67 -3.39
N TYR A 73 -5.59 4.94 -3.45
CA TYR A 73 -4.23 5.35 -3.79
C TYR A 73 -3.47 5.70 -2.52
N PHE A 74 -2.24 5.26 -2.43
CA PHE A 74 -1.34 5.59 -1.34
C PHE A 74 -0.14 6.33 -1.90
N LEU A 75 0.09 7.52 -1.36
CA LEU A 75 1.32 8.28 -1.59
C LEU A 75 2.28 7.96 -0.45
N ILE A 76 3.53 7.68 -0.80
CA ILE A 76 4.60 7.38 0.13
C ILE A 76 5.66 8.45 -0.03
N PHE A 77 6.04 9.05 1.09
CA PHE A 77 7.24 9.86 1.17
C PHE A 77 8.26 9.18 2.09
N LEU A 78 9.49 9.02 1.59
CA LEU A 78 10.60 8.43 2.33
C LEU A 78 11.65 9.51 2.56
N ASP A 79 11.88 9.83 3.83
CA ASP A 79 12.86 10.82 4.27
C ASP A 79 14.31 10.30 4.17
N TYR A 80 14.51 8.99 3.99
CA TYR A 80 15.82 8.32 3.97
C TYR A 80 16.00 7.42 2.74
N SER A 81 17.17 7.52 2.09
CA SER A 81 17.53 6.74 0.90
C SER A 81 17.74 5.28 1.27
N GLY A 82 17.14 4.37 0.50
CA GLY A 82 17.28 2.93 0.69
C GLY A 82 16.50 2.15 -0.36
N ASP A 83 16.88 0.89 -0.56
CA ASP A 83 16.08 -0.06 -1.32
C ASP A 83 14.97 -0.62 -0.41
N PHE A 84 13.71 -0.44 -0.79
CA PHE A 84 12.55 -0.93 -0.04
C PHE A 84 11.86 -2.01 -0.87
N THR A 85 11.54 -3.15 -0.26
CA THR A 85 11.22 -4.37 -1.04
C THR A 85 9.85 -4.96 -0.77
N LYS A 86 9.13 -4.52 0.27
CA LYS A 86 7.89 -5.23 0.59
C LYS A 86 6.86 -4.36 1.26
N PHE A 87 5.75 -4.20 0.55
CA PHE A 87 4.48 -3.74 1.08
C PHE A 87 3.71 -4.97 1.52
N ARG A 88 3.32 -5.00 2.80
CA ARG A 88 2.32 -5.94 3.27
C ARG A 88 1.10 -5.15 3.67
N SER A 89 0.02 -5.34 2.93
CA SER A 89 -1.33 -4.95 3.35
C SER A 89 -1.95 -6.14 4.06
N TYR A 90 -2.26 -5.98 5.34
CA TYR A 90 -3.08 -6.92 6.09
C TYR A 90 -4.49 -6.35 6.17
N ILE A 91 -5.48 -7.19 5.85
CA ILE A 91 -6.87 -6.96 6.20
C ILE A 91 -7.08 -7.72 7.51
N GLN A 92 -7.54 -7.01 8.54
CA GLN A 92 -7.91 -7.59 9.82
C GLN A 92 -9.39 -7.97 9.84
#